data_AF-A0A7R9DCW6-F1
#
_entry.id   AF-A0A7R9DCW6-F1
#
_cell.length_a   1.000
_cell.length_b   1.000
_cell.length_c   1.000
_cell.angle_alpha   90.00
_cell.angle_beta   90.00
_cell.angle_gamma   90.00
#
_symmetry.space_group_name_H-M   'P 1'
#
loop_
_entity.id
_entity.type
_entity.pdbx_description
1 polymer ?
#
loop_
_entity_poly.entity_id
_entity_poly.type
_entity_poly.pdbx_seq_one_letter_code
_entity_poly.pdbx_strand_id
1 'polypeptide(L)'
;MAAVIKELVTGYHYLNNEMADPRTNHWALVSSPVPVVLILLGYLYIVNKWGIQFMKNREPYELKNVIIFFNITQILFNVWMFHEVLYTAHTKTLLLSNPFEIELPYLSCLE
;
A
#
# COMPACT_ATOMS: atom_id res chain seq x y z
N MET A 1 -24.93 17.35 16.55
CA MET A 1 -24.03 16.18 16.64
C MET A 1 -24.51 15.00 15.79
N ALA A 2 -25.77 14.56 15.87
CA ALA A 2 -26.27 13.44 15.07
C ALA A 2 -26.20 13.66 13.53
N ALA A 3 -26.44 14.88 13.06
CA ALA A 3 -26.31 15.21 11.63
C ALA A 3 -24.86 15.06 11.13
N VAL A 4 -23.89 15.55 11.90
CA VAL A 4 -22.46 15.43 11.57
C VAL A 4 -22.02 13.97 11.52
N ILE A 5 -22.47 13.14 12.46
CA ILE A 5 -22.16 11.70 12.46
C ILE A 5 -22.70 11.02 11.21
N LYS A 6 -23.93 11.37 10.79
CA LYS A 6 -24.51 10.82 9.57
C LYS A 6 -23.71 11.20 8.32
N GLU A 7 -23.29 12.45 8.20
CA GLU A 7 -22.46 12.90 7.08
C GLU A 7 -21.12 12.15 7.02
N LEU A 8 -20.46 11.96 8.16
CA LEU A 8 -19.20 11.21 8.23
C LEU A 8 -19.37 9.72 7.86
N VAL A 9 -20.46 9.10 8.32
CA VAL A 9 -20.76 7.69 8.01
C VAL A 9 -21.10 7.52 6.53
N THR A 10 -21.88 8.42 5.95
CA THR A 10 -22.19 8.40 4.52
C THR A 10 -20.92 8.59 3.67
N GLY A 11 -20.07 9.55 4.04
CA GLY A 11 -18.79 9.77 3.36
C GLY A 11 -17.86 8.55 3.44
N TYR A 12 -17.81 7.87 4.60
CA TYR A 12 -17.06 6.63 4.74
C TYR A 12 -17.57 5.52 3.81
N HIS A 13 -18.89 5.30 3.78
CA HIS A 13 -19.48 4.27 2.92
C HIS A 13 -19.24 4.56 1.45
N TYR A 14 -19.37 5.82 1.03
CA TYR A 14 -19.10 6.23 -0.34
C TYR A 14 -17.66 5.93 -0.76
N LEU A 15 -16.68 6.36 0.04
CA LEU A 15 -15.27 6.21 -0.30
C LEU A 15 -14.80 4.74 -0.24
N ASN A 16 -15.23 3.99 0.78
CA ASN A 16 -14.72 2.63 1.01
C ASN A 16 -15.49 1.54 0.28
N ASN A 17 -16.77 1.76 -0.04
CA ASN A 17 -17.60 0.72 -0.66
C ASN A 17 -17.95 1.04 -2.11
N GLU A 18 -18.24 2.30 -2.44
CA GLU A 18 -18.68 2.67 -3.80
C GLU A 18 -17.50 3.00 -4.72
N MET A 19 -16.45 3.66 -4.20
CA MET A 19 -15.26 4.02 -4.98
C MET A 19 -14.12 2.99 -4.94
N ALA A 20 -14.25 1.92 -4.15
CA ALA A 20 -13.19 0.92 -4.00
C ALA A 20 -13.09 0.01 -5.23
N ASP A 21 -11.85 -0.26 -5.67
CA ASP A 21 -11.60 -1.24 -6.73
C ASP A 21 -11.90 -2.66 -6.20
N PRO A 22 -12.84 -3.40 -6.80
CA PRO A 22 -13.20 -4.74 -6.35
C PRO A 22 -12.02 -5.73 -6.39
N ARG A 23 -10.99 -5.47 -7.22
CA ARG A 23 -9.83 -6.35 -7.35
C ARG A 23 -8.93 -6.36 -6.12
N THR A 24 -8.88 -5.27 -5.37
CA THR A 24 -7.98 -5.09 -4.22
C THR A 24 -8.70 -5.16 -2.88
N ASN A 25 -10.04 -5.22 -2.88
CA ASN A 25 -10.86 -5.16 -1.66
C ASN A 25 -10.61 -6.32 -0.67
N HIS A 26 -10.12 -7.47 -1.13
CA HIS A 26 -9.78 -8.60 -0.27
C HIS A 26 -8.39 -8.49 0.37
N TRP A 27 -7.58 -7.48 0.01
CA TRP A 27 -6.24 -7.32 0.55
C TRP A 27 -6.27 -6.81 1.99
N ALA A 28 -5.39 -7.39 2.81
CA ALA A 28 -5.17 -6.91 4.17
C ALA A 28 -4.74 -5.42 4.13
N LEU A 29 -5.27 -4.63 5.08
CA LEU A 29 -5.07 -3.17 5.20
C LEU A 29 -5.75 -2.29 4.12
N VAL A 30 -6.29 -2.87 3.05
CA VAL A 30 -7.00 -2.12 1.99
C VAL A 30 -8.52 -2.18 2.18
N SER A 31 -9.04 -3.27 2.74
CA SER A 31 -10.48 -3.49 2.93
C SER A 31 -11.17 -2.43 3.80
N SER A 32 -10.43 -1.81 4.71
CA SER A 32 -10.88 -0.69 5.51
C SER A 32 -9.69 0.19 5.87
N PRO A 33 -9.86 1.52 6.02
CA PRO A 33 -8.82 2.41 6.54
C PRO A 33 -8.59 2.25 8.05
N VAL A 34 -9.53 1.62 8.78
CA VAL A 34 -9.46 1.51 10.25
C VAL A 34 -8.19 0.78 10.75
N PRO A 35 -7.80 -0.38 10.18
CA PRO A 35 -6.56 -1.05 10.56
C PRO A 35 -5.31 -0.17 10.35
N VAL A 36 -5.25 0.59 9.26
CA VAL A 36 -4.13 1.49 8.96
C VAL A 36 -4.05 2.61 10.01
N VAL A 37 -5.17 3.25 10.31
CA VAL A 37 -5.24 4.31 11.33
C VAL A 37 -4.81 3.78 12.70
N LEU A 38 -5.25 2.57 13.06
CA LEU A 38 -4.88 1.94 14.32
C LEU A 38 -3.36 1.69 14.42
N ILE A 39 -2.75 1.17 13.35
CA ILE A 39 -1.30 0.95 13.28
C ILE A 39 -0.55 2.28 13.41
N LEU A 40 -1.00 3.33 12.73
CA LEU A 40 -0.38 4.66 12.79
C LEU A 40 -0.44 5.26 14.21
N LEU A 41 -1.62 5.20 14.85
CA LEU A 41 -1.77 5.67 16.23
C LEU A 41 -0.89 4.86 17.19
N GLY A 42 -0.85 3.54 17.02
CA GLY A 42 0.03 2.67 17.79
C GLY A 42 1.50 3.02 17.61
N TYR A 43 1.96 3.21 16.37
CA TYR A 43 3.32 3.62 16.05
C TYR A 43 3.69 4.95 16.71
N LEU A 44 2.82 5.97 16.59
CA LEU A 44 3.07 7.29 17.19
C LEU A 44 3.15 7.22 18.71
N TYR A 45 2.30 6.42 19.35
CA TYR A 45 2.35 6.20 20.80
C TYR A 45 3.66 5.50 21.22
N ILE A 46 4.03 4.44 20.49
CA ILE A 46 5.24 3.66 20.75
C ILE A 46 6.48 4.54 20.60
N VAL A 47 6.62 5.30 19.52
CA VAL A 47 7.82 6.10 19.28
C VAL A 47 7.94 7.29 20.23
N ASN A 48 6.85 8.04 20.44
CA ASN A 48 6.91 9.32 21.15
C ASN A 48 6.81 9.22 22.68
N LYS A 49 6.10 8.21 23.20
CA LYS A 49 5.88 8.08 24.64
C LYS A 49 6.63 6.89 25.19
N TRP A 50 6.26 5.70 24.72
CA TRP A 50 6.77 4.46 25.29
C TRP A 50 8.26 4.26 25.02
N GLY A 51 8.71 4.52 23.79
CA GLY A 51 10.08 4.35 23.33
C GLY A 51 11.04 5.27 24.06
N ILE A 52 10.72 6.56 24.18
CA ILE A 52 11.55 7.52 24.94
C ILE A 52 11.65 7.10 26.42
N GLN A 53 10.53 6.72 27.05
CA GLN A 53 10.54 6.28 28.45
C GLN A 53 11.34 4.99 28.66
N PHE A 54 11.23 4.05 27.72
CA PHE A 54 11.97 2.79 27.74
C PHE A 54 13.48 3.00 27.57
N MET A 55 13.88 3.94 26.72
CA MET A 55 15.29 4.25 26.43
C MET A 55 15.95 5.20 27.44
N LYS A 56 15.17 5.86 28.31
CA LYS A 56 15.69 6.89 29.25
C LYS A 56 16.84 6.42 30.15
N ASN A 57 16.84 5.15 30.55
CA ASN A 57 17.83 4.59 31.48
C ASN A 57 18.70 3.50 30.84
N ARG A 58 18.82 3.50 29.50
CA ARG A 58 19.55 2.48 28.74
C ARG A 58 20.50 3.15 27.76
N GLU A 59 21.66 2.54 27.54
CA GLU A 59 22.58 2.98 26.51
C GLU A 59 22.00 2.70 25.11
N PRO A 60 22.37 3.50 24.08
CA PRO A 60 21.91 3.28 22.71
C PRO A 60 22.30 1.89 22.20
N TYR A 61 21.38 1.24 21.51
CA TYR A 61 21.65 -0.06 20.89
C TYR A 61 22.55 0.08 19.66
N GLU A 62 23.58 -0.76 19.56
CA GLU A 62 24.40 -0.88 18.36
C GLU A 62 23.68 -1.70 17.27
N LEU A 63 22.87 -1.02 16.46
CA LEU A 63 22.07 -1.65 15.40
C LEU A 63 22.70 -1.57 14.01
N LYS A 64 24.01 -1.28 13.92
CA LYS A 64 24.71 -1.00 12.65
C LYS A 64 24.47 -2.09 11.60
N ASN A 65 24.67 -3.36 11.96
CA ASN A 65 24.51 -4.47 11.02
C ASN A 65 23.04 -4.67 10.61
N VAL A 66 22.11 -4.46 11.54
CA VAL A 66 20.66 -4.55 11.26
C VAL A 66 20.23 -3.46 10.27
N ILE A 67 20.71 -2.24 10.46
CA ILE A 67 20.43 -1.10 9.57
C ILE A 67 21.03 -1.34 8.18
N ILE A 68 22.26 -1.86 8.09
CA ILE A 68 22.89 -2.20 6.81
C ILE A 68 22.06 -3.25 6.05
N PHE A 69 21.68 -4.33 6.73
CA PHE A 69 20.85 -5.38 6.13
C PHE A 69 19.50 -4.83 5.66
N PHE A 70 18.83 -4.05 6.50
CA PHE A 70 17.55 -3.42 6.18
C PHE A 70 17.65 -2.54 4.92
N ASN A 71 18.68 -1.69 4.84
CA ASN A 71 18.88 -0.83 3.67
C ASN A 71 19.16 -1.62 2.39
N ILE A 72 19.93 -2.70 2.45
CA ILE A 72 20.18 -3.56 1.29
C ILE A 72 18.86 -4.20 0.82
N THR A 73 18.08 -4.78 1.74
CA THR A 73 16.76 -5.33 1.42
C THR A 73 15.85 -4.26 0.80
N GLN A 74 15.85 -3.05 1.34
CA GLN A 74 15.05 -1.94 0.82
C GLN A 74 15.48 -1.54 -0.60
N ILE A 75 16.77 -1.48 -0.88
CA ILE A 75 17.29 -1.19 -2.23
C ILE A 75 16.82 -2.27 -3.21
N LEU A 76 16.97 -3.56 -2.86
CA LEU A 76 16.54 -4.67 -3.71
C LEU A 76 15.03 -4.62 -3.99
N PHE A 77 14.22 -4.37 -2.96
CA PHE A 77 12.77 -4.27 -3.10
C PHE A 77 12.36 -3.08 -3.98
N ASN A 78 13.01 -1.93 -3.81
CA ASN A 78 12.75 -0.75 -4.63
C ASN A 78 13.13 -0.97 -6.10
N VAL A 79 14.27 -1.62 -6.37
CA VAL A 79 14.70 -1.96 -7.74
C VAL A 79 13.68 -2.90 -8.39
N TRP A 80 13.22 -3.91 -7.65
CA TRP A 80 12.20 -4.84 -8.14
C TRP A 80 10.87 -4.13 -8.44
N MET A 81 10.34 -3.32 -7.49
CA MET A 81 9.12 -2.54 -7.72
C MET A 81 9.26 -1.60 -8.92
N PHE A 82 10.40 -0.92 -9.06
CA PHE A 82 10.64 -0.01 -10.18
C PHE A 82 10.62 -0.74 -11.52
N HIS A 83 11.24 -1.93 -11.59
CA HIS A 83 11.21 -2.77 -12.77
C HIS A 83 9.78 -3.20 -13.15
N GLU A 84 8.99 -3.71 -12.20
CA GLU A 84 7.59 -4.12 -12.43
C GLU A 84 6.71 -2.97 -12.92
N VAL A 85 6.88 -1.78 -12.32
CA VAL A 85 6.15 -0.57 -12.74
C VAL A 85 6.55 -0.16 -14.15
N LEU A 86 7.84 -0.14 -14.48
CA LEU A 86 8.30 0.19 -15.83
C LEU A 86 7.82 -0.80 -16.87
N TYR A 87 7.91 -2.11 -16.60
CA TYR A 87 7.45 -3.16 -17.50
C TYR A 87 5.94 -3.00 -17.78
N THR A 88 5.15 -2.82 -16.72
CA THR A 88 3.70 -2.63 -16.84
C THR A 88 3.35 -1.34 -17.58
N ALA A 89 4.04 -0.23 -17.27
CA ALA A 89 3.82 1.06 -17.91
C ALA A 89 4.18 1.03 -19.39
N HIS A 90 5.32 0.44 -19.76
CA HIS A 90 5.73 0.27 -21.14
C HIS A 90 4.72 -0.58 -21.93
N THR A 91 4.34 -1.73 -21.37
CA THR A 91 3.36 -2.63 -22.00
C THR A 91 2.00 -1.95 -22.20
N LYS A 92 1.48 -1.25 -21.19
CA LYS A 92 0.22 -0.52 -21.30
C LYS A 92 0.28 0.62 -22.32
N THR A 93 1.42 1.31 -22.41
CA THR A 93 1.63 2.39 -23.39
C THR A 93 1.58 1.85 -24.82
N LEU A 94 2.22 0.69 -25.07
CA LEU A 94 2.20 0.02 -26.36
C LEU A 94 0.80 -0.48 -26.76
N LEU A 95 0.00 -0.94 -25.79
CA LEU A 95 -1.38 -1.36 -26.01
C LEU A 95 -2.30 -0.18 -26.35
N LEU A 96 -2.08 0.99 -25.73
CA LEU A 96 -2.85 2.20 -26.03
C LEU A 96 -2.45 2.85 -27.36
N SER A 97 -1.22 2.66 -27.82
CA SER A 97 -0.75 3.17 -29.12
C SER A 97 -1.12 2.29 -30.31
N ASN A 98 -1.45 1.01 -30.09
CA ASN A 98 -1.85 0.05 -31.14
C ASN A 98 -3.22 -0.58 -30.83
N PRO A 99 -4.32 0.18 -30.82
CA PRO A 99 -5.65 -0.33 -30.45
C PRO A 99 -6.24 -1.36 -31.44
N PHE A 100 -5.59 -1.65 -32.57
CA PHE A 100 -6.14 -2.45 -33.67
C PHE A 100 -5.70 -3.93 -33.71
N GLU A 101 -4.74 -4.38 -32.89
CA GLU A 101 -4.32 -5.80 -32.88
C GLU A 101 -5.10 -6.70 -31.89
N ILE A 102 -6.05 -6.14 -31.11
CA ILE A 102 -6.69 -6.85 -29.99
C ILE A 102 -7.76 -7.87 -30.42
N GLU A 103 -8.20 -7.90 -31.69
CA GLU A 103 -9.16 -8.93 -32.14
C GLU A 103 -8.54 -10.30 -32.48
N LEU A 104 -7.21 -10.43 -32.62
CA LEU A 104 -6.58 -11.66 -33.11
C LEU A 104 -5.90 -12.63 -32.10
N PRO A 105 -5.75 -12.36 -30.78
CA PRO A 105 -5.18 -13.37 -29.86
C PRO A 105 -6.22 -14.18 -29.05
N TYR A 106 -7.49 -13.76 -28.99
CA TYR A 106 -8.51 -14.42 -28.14
C TYR A 106 -9.31 -15.52 -28.85
N LEU A 107 -9.23 -15.61 -30.19
CA LEU A 107 -9.95 -16.62 -30.99
C LEU A 107 -9.17 -17.92 -31.23
N SER A 108 -7.87 -17.96 -30.94
CA SER A 108 -7.04 -19.18 -31.07
C SER A 108 -7.01 -20.06 -29.81
N CYS A 109 -7.68 -19.64 -28.74
CA CYS A 109 -7.85 -20.42 -27.49
C CYS A 109 -9.28 -20.99 -27.34
N LEU A 110 -10.11 -20.90 -28.39
CA LEU A 110 -11.50 -21.36 -28.43
C LEU A 110 -11.77 -22.41 -29.52
N GLU A 111 -10.71 -23.11 -29.95
CA GLU A 111 -10.77 -24.45 -30.58
C GLU A 111 -10.02 -25.46 -29.73
#